data_AF-A0A329ZDP3-F1
#
_entry.id   AF-A0A329ZDP3-F1
#
_cell.length_a   1.000
_cell.length_b   1.000
_cell.length_c   1.000
_cell.angle_alpha   90.00
_cell.angle_beta   90.00
_cell.angle_gamma   90.00
#
_symmetry.space_group_name_H-M   'P 1'
#
loop_
_entity.id
_entity.type
_entity.pdbx_description
1 polymer ?
#
loop_
_entity_poly.entity_id
_entity_poly.type
_entity_poly.pdbx_seq_one_letter_code
_entity_poly.pdbx_strand_id
1 'polypeptide(L)'
;MATPKPLTKHKKANGYQELKQVLMEAKENILPLPQTLELSREKDFVACCFRDSNNKKYYLLSDSCINSLIESAKELEKNKYLFKLEQEIYKNMPIDFEDVWCIALKELAGNFNKNPKNLIKNIRKRYPYLFMDFNLSLNQTY
;
A
#
# COMPACT_ATOMS: atom_id res chain seq x y z
N MET A 1 6.69 53.75 0.52
CA MET A 1 6.26 53.00 -0.67
C MET A 1 6.92 51.63 -0.63
N ALA A 2 6.14 50.55 -0.55
CA ALA A 2 6.67 49.18 -0.52
C ALA A 2 6.79 48.64 -1.95
N THR A 3 7.98 48.18 -2.35
CA THR A 3 8.21 47.49 -3.63
C THR A 3 7.97 45.99 -3.48
N PRO A 4 7.24 45.33 -4.39
CA PRO A 4 6.96 43.89 -4.29
C PRO A 4 8.16 43.07 -4.79
N LYS A 5 8.55 42.04 -4.02
CA LYS A 5 9.52 41.02 -4.41
C LYS A 5 8.96 40.15 -5.56
N PRO A 6 9.76 39.82 -6.60
CA PRO A 6 9.29 38.94 -7.66
C PRO A 6 9.19 37.48 -7.18
N LEU A 7 8.09 36.83 -7.54
CA LEU A 7 7.85 35.39 -7.28
C LEU A 7 8.74 34.55 -8.21
N THR A 8 9.71 33.84 -7.63
CA THR A 8 10.51 32.83 -8.33
C THR A 8 9.64 31.65 -8.74
N LYS A 9 9.34 31.55 -10.04
CA LYS A 9 8.68 30.39 -10.64
C LYS A 9 9.67 29.22 -10.66
N HIS A 10 9.50 28.26 -9.77
CA HIS A 10 10.16 26.95 -9.89
C HIS A 10 9.64 26.25 -11.16
N LYS A 11 10.40 26.30 -12.25
CA LYS A 11 10.21 25.42 -13.40
C LYS A 11 10.52 23.99 -12.93
N LYS A 12 9.48 23.21 -12.59
CA LYS A 12 9.60 21.76 -12.46
C LYS A 12 10.05 21.22 -13.83
N ALA A 13 11.27 20.71 -13.89
CA ALA A 13 11.73 19.94 -15.04
C ALA A 13 10.75 18.79 -15.25
N ASN A 14 10.23 18.69 -16.47
CA ASN A 14 9.19 17.74 -16.83
C ASN A 14 9.88 16.38 -17.05
N GLY A 15 10.01 15.56 -15.99
CA GLY A 15 10.76 14.30 -16.02
C GLY A 15 10.33 13.31 -17.11
N TYR A 16 9.14 13.50 -17.70
CA TYR A 16 8.70 12.77 -18.89
C TYR A 16 9.54 13.08 -20.15
N GLN A 17 10.01 14.33 -20.30
CA GLN A 17 10.86 14.75 -21.41
C GLN A 17 12.26 14.15 -21.28
N GLU A 18 12.80 14.13 -20.05
CA GLU A 18 14.09 13.50 -19.74
C GLU A 18 14.04 12.00 -20.02
N LEU A 19 12.99 11.31 -19.57
CA LEU A 19 12.80 9.89 -19.86
C LEU A 19 12.65 9.60 -21.36
N LYS A 20 11.92 10.44 -22.10
CA LYS A 20 11.83 10.31 -23.56
C LYS A 20 13.17 10.46 -24.26
N GLN A 21 14.00 11.40 -23.80
CA GLN A 21 15.30 11.65 -24.39
C GLN A 21 16.26 10.49 -24.13
N VAL A 22 16.29 9.97 -22.91
CA VAL A 22 17.07 8.78 -22.54
C VAL A 22 16.67 7.55 -23.36
N LEU A 23 15.37 7.35 -23.62
CA LEU A 23 14.89 6.24 -24.44
C LEU A 23 15.26 6.37 -25.91
N MET A 24 15.26 7.60 -26.45
CA MET A 24 15.69 7.86 -27.82
C MET A 24 17.20 7.65 -27.99
N GLU A 25 18.00 8.10 -27.03
CA GLU A 25 19.46 7.90 -27.03
C GLU A 25 19.86 6.41 -26.87
N ALA A 26 19.09 5.64 -26.09
CA ALA A 26 19.28 4.19 -25.97
C ALA A 26 18.91 3.43 -27.25
N LYS A 27 17.96 3.95 -28.04
CA LYS A 27 17.56 3.37 -29.32
C LYS A 27 18.59 3.59 -30.42
N GLU A 28 19.31 4.71 -30.39
CA GLU A 28 20.39 5.02 -31.34
C GLU A 28 21.70 4.28 -30.99
N ASN A 29 21.92 3.92 -29.72
CA ASN A 29 23.12 3.22 -29.23
C ASN A 29 22.86 1.73 -28.95
N ILE A 30 22.36 1.00 -29.94
CA ILE A 30 22.25 -0.46 -29.85
C ILE A 30 23.65 -1.05 -30.01
N LEU A 31 24.40 -1.13 -28.92
CA LEU A 31 25.52 -2.07 -28.82
C LEU A 31 24.96 -3.49 -28.93
N PRO A 32 25.58 -4.38 -29.72
CA PRO A 32 25.17 -5.78 -29.76
C PRO A 32 25.19 -6.33 -28.34
N LEU A 33 24.04 -6.85 -27.91
CA LEU A 33 23.83 -7.39 -26.57
C LEU A 33 25.00 -8.32 -26.21
N PRO A 34 25.77 -8.09 -25.13
CA PRO A 34 26.86 -8.98 -24.77
C PRO A 34 26.27 -10.37 -24.47
N GLN A 35 26.87 -11.40 -25.07
CA GLN A 35 26.39 -12.79 -25.14
C GLN A 35 26.33 -13.54 -23.80
N THR A 36 26.61 -12.90 -22.68
CA THR A 36 26.52 -13.53 -21.35
C THR A 36 25.29 -13.03 -20.62
N LEU A 37 24.13 -13.47 -21.11
CA LEU A 37 22.96 -13.65 -20.28
C LEU A 37 23.34 -14.69 -19.21
N GLU A 38 23.71 -14.25 -18.01
CA GLU A 38 23.64 -15.13 -16.84
C GLU A 38 22.17 -15.37 -16.53
N LEU A 39 21.60 -16.25 -17.35
CA LEU A 39 20.25 -16.76 -17.24
C LEU A 39 20.26 -17.69 -16.03
N SER A 40 19.97 -17.17 -14.85
CA SER A 40 19.60 -17.99 -13.70
C SER A 40 18.31 -18.70 -14.08
N ARG A 41 18.43 -19.89 -14.70
CA ARG A 41 17.32 -20.77 -15.04
C ARG A 41 16.80 -21.39 -13.74
N GLU A 42 16.01 -20.63 -13.02
CA GLU A 42 14.91 -21.18 -12.25
C GLU A 42 13.61 -20.70 -12.88
N LYS A 43 12.68 -21.64 -13.05
CA LYS A 43 11.51 -21.53 -13.90
C LYS A 43 10.72 -20.24 -13.57
N ASP A 44 10.29 -19.58 -14.64
CA ASP A 44 9.25 -18.54 -14.72
C ASP A 44 9.60 -17.09 -14.32
N PHE A 45 10.82 -16.77 -13.87
CA PHE A 45 11.21 -15.39 -13.53
C PHE A 45 12.56 -15.00 -14.14
N VAL A 46 12.54 -14.40 -15.34
CA VAL A 46 13.76 -13.86 -15.96
C VAL A 46 13.86 -12.37 -15.64
N ALA A 47 14.65 -12.04 -14.61
CA ALA A 47 15.03 -10.67 -14.31
C ALA A 47 16.44 -10.40 -14.87
N CYS A 48 16.58 -9.44 -15.79
CA CYS A 48 17.89 -9.05 -16.33
C CYS A 48 18.44 -7.87 -15.53
N CYS A 49 19.69 -7.94 -15.08
CA CYS A 49 20.35 -6.86 -14.35
C CYS A 49 21.37 -6.15 -15.25
N PHE A 50 21.28 -4.82 -15.30
CA PHE A 50 22.20 -3.94 -16.03
C PHE A 50 22.91 -3.03 -15.05
N ARG A 51 24.10 -2.57 -15.42
CA ARG A 51 24.89 -1.63 -14.62
C ARG A 51 25.35 -0.47 -15.51
N ASP A 52 25.07 0.74 -15.06
CA ASP A 52 25.54 1.98 -15.71
C ASP A 52 27.01 2.26 -15.36
N SER A 53 27.66 3.15 -16.11
CA SER A 53 29.03 3.65 -15.89
C SER A 53 29.23 4.21 -14.48
N ASN A 54 28.16 4.69 -13.84
CA ASN A 54 28.17 5.15 -12.44
C ASN A 54 27.97 4.02 -11.40
N ASN A 55 28.10 2.75 -11.82
CA ASN A 55 27.89 1.56 -10.98
C ASN A 55 26.44 1.43 -10.41
N LYS A 56 25.47 2.16 -10.98
CA LYS A 56 24.05 2.05 -10.63
C LYS A 56 23.46 0.80 -11.29
N LYS A 57 22.72 0.00 -10.52
CA LYS A 57 22.07 -1.24 -10.99
C LYS A 57 20.64 -0.96 -11.45
N TYR A 58 20.28 -1.50 -12.60
CA TYR A 58 18.94 -1.46 -13.18
C TYR A 58 18.46 -2.88 -13.39
N TYR A 59 17.16 -3.12 -13.15
CA TYR A 59 16.56 -4.44 -13.33
C TYR A 59 15.45 -4.33 -14.36
N LEU A 60 15.51 -5.18 -15.38
CA LEU A 60 14.42 -5.40 -16.33
C LEU A 60 13.63 -6.60 -15.86
N LEU A 61 12.37 -6.36 -15.53
CA LEU A 61 11.40 -7.34 -15.10
C LEU A 61 10.35 -7.48 -16.21
N SER A 62 9.78 -8.68 -16.37
CA SER A 62 8.62 -8.81 -17.26
C SER A 62 7.43 -8.06 -16.68
N ASP A 63 6.50 -7.66 -17.55
CA ASP A 63 5.26 -7.00 -17.14
C ASP A 63 4.46 -7.89 -16.17
N SER A 64 4.43 -9.21 -16.39
CA SER A 64 3.80 -10.16 -15.47
C SER A 64 4.41 -10.12 -14.07
N CYS A 65 5.74 -10.00 -13.95
CA CYS A 65 6.42 -9.92 -12.66
C CYS A 65 6.00 -8.66 -11.89
N ILE A 66 5.96 -7.52 -12.58
CA ILE A 66 5.59 -6.23 -11.99
C ILE A 66 4.11 -6.24 -11.58
N ASN A 67 3.23 -6.77 -12.44
CA ASN A 67 1.80 -6.88 -12.14
C ASN A 67 1.56 -7.78 -10.92
N SER A 68 2.18 -8.96 -10.86
CA SER A 68 2.09 -9.84 -9.68
C SER A 68 2.59 -9.18 -8.40
N LEU A 69 3.68 -8.39 -8.50
CA LEU A 69 4.20 -7.63 -7.36
C LEU A 69 3.22 -6.56 -6.88
N ILE A 70 2.60 -5.82 -7.81
CA ILE A 70 1.60 -4.79 -7.50
C ILE A 70 0.35 -5.42 -6.87
N GLU A 71 -0.14 -6.55 -7.41
CA GLU A 71 -1.27 -7.28 -6.85
C GLU A 71 -0.99 -7.78 -5.44
N SER A 72 0.18 -8.39 -5.24
CA SER A 72 0.65 -8.84 -3.93
C SER A 72 0.77 -7.67 -2.93
N ALA A 73 1.24 -6.50 -3.39
CA ALA A 73 1.32 -5.31 -2.55
C ALA A 73 -0.07 -4.78 -2.14
N LYS A 74 -1.04 -4.77 -3.06
CA LYS A 74 -2.43 -4.40 -2.76
C LYS A 74 -3.08 -5.38 -1.78
N GLU A 75 -2.84 -6.67 -1.97
CA GLU A 75 -3.33 -7.70 -1.05
C GLU A 75 -2.72 -7.56 0.34
N LEU A 76 -1.41 -7.29 0.43
CA LEU A 76 -0.74 -7.01 1.68
C LEU A 76 -1.32 -5.79 2.39
N GLU A 77 -1.65 -4.72 1.66
CA GLU A 77 -2.30 -3.53 2.22
C GLU A 77 -3.69 -3.87 2.80
N LYS A 78 -4.48 -4.65 2.07
CA LYS A 78 -5.77 -5.16 2.53
C LYS A 78 -5.61 -6.04 3.78
N ASN A 79 -4.67 -6.96 3.79
CA ASN A 79 -4.44 -7.88 4.91
C ASN A 79 -3.97 -7.11 6.15
N LYS A 80 -3.08 -6.12 5.98
CA LYS A 80 -2.66 -5.21 7.04
C LYS A 80 -3.83 -4.43 7.61
N TYR A 81 -4.78 -4.02 6.78
CA TYR A 81 -6.00 -3.36 7.24
C TYR A 81 -6.87 -4.30 8.07
N LEU A 82 -7.17 -5.50 7.54
CA LEU A 82 -8.00 -6.49 8.21
C LEU A 82 -7.42 -6.89 9.57
N PHE A 83 -6.10 -7.09 9.65
CA PHE A 83 -5.42 -7.37 10.90
C PHE A 83 -5.58 -6.25 11.93
N LYS A 84 -5.48 -4.98 11.52
CA LYS A 84 -5.74 -3.85 12.42
C LYS A 84 -7.20 -3.80 12.87
N LEU A 85 -8.13 -4.13 11.99
CA LEU A 85 -9.55 -4.19 12.33
C LEU A 85 -9.82 -5.26 13.37
N GLU A 86 -9.26 -6.45 13.18
CA GLU A 86 -9.34 -7.58 14.12
C GLU A 86 -8.80 -7.18 15.50
N GLN A 87 -7.62 -6.56 15.55
CA GLN A 87 -7.05 -6.04 16.80
C GLN A 87 -7.97 -5.03 17.50
N GLU A 88 -8.60 -4.12 16.75
CA GLU A 88 -9.51 -3.13 17.34
C GLU A 88 -10.83 -3.75 17.81
N ILE A 89 -11.32 -4.81 17.16
CA ILE A 89 -12.47 -5.57 17.64
C ILE A 89 -12.12 -6.22 18.97
N TYR A 90 -11.01 -6.96 19.05
CA TYR A 90 -10.58 -7.60 20.30
C TYR A 90 -10.41 -6.61 21.46
N LYS A 91 -9.84 -5.42 21.20
CA LYS A 91 -9.71 -4.36 22.22
C LYS A 91 -11.04 -3.87 22.78
N ASN A 92 -12.11 -3.95 21.99
CA ASN A 92 -13.45 -3.56 22.42
C ASN A 92 -14.21 -4.71 23.09
N MET A 93 -13.59 -5.88 23.26
CA MET A 93 -14.15 -7.04 23.95
C MET A 93 -15.53 -7.45 23.39
N PRO A 94 -15.56 -8.04 22.18
CA PRO A 94 -16.80 -8.54 21.63
C PRO A 94 -17.32 -9.71 22.47
N ILE A 95 -18.64 -9.84 22.58
CA ILE A 95 -19.27 -11.03 23.16
C ILE A 95 -19.08 -12.22 22.20
N ASP A 96 -19.36 -11.98 20.93
CA ASP A 96 -19.06 -12.89 19.82
C ASP A 96 -18.23 -12.14 18.78
N PHE A 97 -17.01 -12.62 18.54
CA PHE A 97 -16.09 -12.02 17.59
C PHE A 97 -16.62 -12.13 16.15
N GLU A 98 -17.19 -13.28 15.79
CA GLU A 98 -17.56 -13.57 14.40
C GLU A 98 -18.74 -12.70 13.95
N ASP A 99 -19.70 -12.46 14.85
CA ASP A 99 -20.82 -11.54 14.60
C ASP A 99 -20.34 -10.11 14.34
N VAL A 100 -19.44 -9.61 15.20
CA VAL A 100 -18.86 -8.27 15.05
C VAL A 100 -18.02 -8.18 13.77
N TRP A 101 -17.27 -9.24 13.46
CA TRP A 101 -16.45 -9.32 12.25
C TRP A 101 -17.31 -9.25 10.98
N CYS A 102 -18.39 -10.04 10.92
CA CYS A 102 -19.32 -10.05 9.80
C CYS A 102 -19.96 -8.67 9.56
N ILE A 103 -20.39 -8.00 10.63
CA ILE A 103 -20.94 -6.64 10.55
C ILE A 103 -19.87 -5.64 10.09
N ALA A 104 -18.66 -5.72 10.63
CA ALA A 104 -17.57 -4.83 10.26
C ALA A 104 -17.18 -4.97 8.78
N LEU A 105 -17.12 -6.19 8.26
CA LEU A 105 -16.87 -6.45 6.83
C LEU A 105 -18.01 -5.91 5.94
N LYS A 106 -19.27 -6.07 6.37
CA LYS A 106 -20.43 -5.50 5.66
C LYS A 106 -20.38 -3.97 5.61
N GLU A 107 -20.02 -3.30 6.71
CA GLU A 107 -19.88 -1.84 6.75
C GLU A 107 -18.69 -1.30 5.96
N LEU A 108 -17.66 -2.13 5.76
CA LEU A 108 -16.51 -1.80 4.96
C LEU A 108 -16.89 -1.72 3.47
N ALA A 109 -17.76 -2.62 2.99
CA ALA A 109 -18.23 -2.68 1.61
C ALA A 109 -17.09 -2.60 0.57
N GLY A 110 -15.92 -3.18 0.88
CA GLY A 110 -14.72 -3.13 0.04
C GLY A 110 -13.90 -1.83 0.13
N ASN A 111 -14.29 -0.86 0.95
CA ASN A 111 -13.55 0.40 1.13
C ASN A 111 -12.61 0.35 2.35
N PHE A 112 -11.37 -0.11 2.11
CA PHE A 112 -10.31 -0.29 3.12
C PHE A 112 -9.63 1.03 3.57
N ASN A 113 -10.17 2.19 3.23
CA ASN A 113 -9.56 3.49 3.56
C ASN A 113 -10.14 4.13 4.84
N LYS A 114 -11.17 3.51 5.45
CA LYS A 114 -11.79 4.01 6.70
C LYS A 114 -10.90 3.70 7.90
N ASN A 115 -10.82 4.55 8.91
CA ASN A 115 -10.05 4.20 10.11
C ASN A 115 -10.75 3.06 10.90
N PRO A 116 -10.09 1.91 11.16
CA PRO A 116 -10.69 0.78 11.88
C PRO A 116 -11.26 1.16 13.25
N LYS A 117 -10.60 2.07 13.96
CA LYS A 117 -11.05 2.57 15.28
C LYS A 117 -12.41 3.25 15.19
N ASN A 118 -12.60 4.07 14.16
CA ASN A 118 -13.84 4.80 13.97
C ASN A 118 -14.97 3.85 13.53
N LEU A 119 -14.63 2.83 12.73
CA LEU A 119 -15.56 1.79 12.34
C LEU A 119 -16.11 1.06 13.58
N ILE A 120 -15.23 0.54 14.44
CA ILE A 120 -15.66 -0.19 15.65
C ILE A 120 -16.42 0.70 16.63
N LYS A 121 -16.02 1.97 16.79
CA LYS A 121 -16.80 2.93 17.59
C LYS A 121 -18.23 3.11 17.06
N ASN A 122 -18.42 3.13 15.75
CA ASN A 122 -19.75 3.25 15.15
C ASN A 122 -20.56 1.96 15.30
N ILE A 123 -19.93 0.79 15.15
CA ILE A 123 -20.57 -0.51 15.37
C ILE A 123 -21.01 -0.63 16.84
N ARG A 124 -20.16 -0.30 17.81
CA ARG A 124 -20.51 -0.34 19.24
C ARG A 124 -21.68 0.61 19.59
N LYS A 125 -21.75 1.77 18.94
CA LYS A 125 -22.88 2.70 19.13
C LYS A 125 -24.20 2.15 18.58
N ARG A 126 -24.17 1.46 17.44
CA ARG A 126 -25.38 0.89 16.80
C ARG A 126 -25.80 -0.45 17.39
N TYR A 127 -24.83 -1.25 17.79
CA TYR A 127 -25.00 -2.62 18.27
C TYR A 127 -24.24 -2.81 19.59
N PRO A 128 -24.63 -2.10 20.67
CA PRO A 128 -23.94 -2.19 21.96
C PRO A 128 -23.98 -3.60 22.53
N TYR A 129 -25.07 -4.34 22.26
CA TYR A 129 -25.28 -5.72 22.70
C TYR A 129 -24.26 -6.73 22.15
N LEU A 130 -23.42 -6.34 21.18
CA LEU A 130 -22.35 -7.19 20.67
C LEU A 130 -21.05 -7.08 21.46
N PHE A 131 -20.97 -6.14 22.40
CA PHE A 131 -19.77 -5.86 23.19
C PHE A 131 -20.04 -6.03 24.67
N MET A 132 -19.01 -6.40 25.42
CA MET A 132 -19.10 -6.44 26.87
C MET A 132 -19.08 -5.02 27.44
N ASP A 133 -20.14 -4.66 28.15
CA ASP A 133 -20.21 -3.44 28.93
C ASP A 133 -20.01 -3.77 30.41
N PHE A 134 -18.78 -3.63 30.90
CA PHE A 134 -18.49 -3.64 32.33
C PHE A 134 -18.86 -2.29 32.94
N ASN A 135 -20.14 -1.94 32.93
CA ASN A 135 -20.65 -1.05 33.97
C ASN A 135 -20.62 -1.87 35.26
N LEU A 136 -19.44 -1.92 35.92
CA LEU A 136 -19.34 -2.32 37.31
C LEU A 136 -20.21 -1.33 38.10
N SER A 137 -21.48 -1.68 38.28
CA SER A 137 -22.32 -1.10 39.31
C SER A 137 -21.76 -1.55 40.66
N LEU A 138 -20.66 -0.93 41.09
CA LEU A 138 -20.14 -1.00 42.46
C LEU A 138 -21.07 -0.26 43.45
N ASN A 139 -22.39 -0.31 43.23
CA ASN A 139 -23.40 0.37 44.04
C ASN A 139 -24.59 -0.56 44.33
N GLN A 140 -24.32 -1.79 44.76
CA GLN A 140 -25.24 -2.66 45.50
C GLN A 140 -24.30 -3.49 46.39
N THR A 141 -24.31 -3.47 47.73
CA THR A 141 -25.42 -3.35 48.68
C THR A 141 -24.86 -3.41 50.10
N TYR A 142 -25.49 -2.67 51.03
CA TYR A 142 -25.45 -2.71 52.51
C TYR A 142 -24.18 -2.25 53.25
#